data_AF-A0A914P6X6-F1
#
_entry.id   AF-A0A914P6X6-F1
#
_cell.length_a   1.000
_cell.length_b   1.000
_cell.length_c   1.000
_cell.angle_alpha   90.00
_cell.angle_beta   90.00
_cell.angle_gamma   90.00
#
_symmetry.space_group_name_H-M   'P 1'
#
loop_
_entity.id
_entity.type
_entity.pdbx_description
1 polymer ?
#
loop_
_entity_poly.entity_id
_entity_poly.type
_entity_poly.pdbx_seq_one_letter_code
_entity_poly.pdbx_strand_id
1 'polypeptide(L)'
;MVAALIIGATGLVGKSILANAEKSELFTQIFTLGRRESPSTTDKVKSIIESDTDKWPDLIKNEDVKVFFSGFGSTRASAGSADNFVKIDYGVNYECAKAAKEAGVETYVLISSGHASKDSMLLYLKTKGRLEEDIKELKFPRTIILQPGMLIGERDTPRFVEGIAQTVMNWIHCC
;
A
#
# COMPACT_ATOMS: atom_id res chain seq x y z
N MET A 1 1.39 22.90 7.49
CA MET A 1 2.39 21.93 7.97
C MET A 1 1.65 20.81 8.67
N VAL A 2 1.77 19.57 8.20
CA VAL A 2 0.98 18.42 8.69
C VAL A 2 1.86 17.19 8.90
N ALA A 3 1.42 16.24 9.71
CA ALA A 3 2.05 14.92 9.79
C ALA A 3 1.46 13.95 8.78
N ALA A 4 2.29 13.03 8.28
CA ALA A 4 1.89 11.97 7.36
C ALA A 4 2.22 10.59 7.91
N LEU A 5 1.41 9.59 7.54
CA LEU A 5 1.69 8.18 7.80
C LEU A 5 1.90 7.45 6.47
N ILE A 6 2.87 6.54 6.41
CA ILE A 6 3.19 5.73 5.23
C ILE A 6 3.23 4.26 5.64
N ILE A 7 2.36 3.43 5.05
CA ILE A 7 2.56 1.97 5.08
C ILE A 7 3.27 1.49 3.81
N GLY A 8 4.10 0.47 3.95
CA GLY A 8 4.87 -0.08 2.82
C GLY A 8 6.11 0.75 2.45
N ALA A 9 6.64 1.57 3.35
CA ALA A 9 7.81 2.44 3.13
C ALA A 9 9.09 1.71 2.68
N THR A 10 9.19 0.40 2.92
CA THR A 10 10.33 -0.44 2.49
C THR A 10 10.17 -1.02 1.07
N GLY A 11 8.97 -0.92 0.47
CA GLY A 11 8.72 -1.31 -0.92
C GLY A 11 9.27 -0.28 -1.91
N LEU A 12 9.38 -0.62 -3.20
CA LEU A 12 9.95 0.30 -4.20
C LEU A 12 9.25 1.66 -4.22
N VAL A 13 7.92 1.66 -4.37
CA VAL A 13 7.15 2.91 -4.41
C VAL A 13 7.18 3.60 -3.06
N GLY A 14 7.05 2.85 -1.95
CA GLY A 14 7.12 3.40 -0.60
C GLY A 14 8.44 4.11 -0.29
N LYS A 15 9.57 3.56 -0.74
CA LYS A 15 10.89 4.19 -0.63
C LYS A 15 10.93 5.53 -1.36
N SER A 16 10.39 5.57 -2.58
CA SER A 16 10.30 6.82 -3.35
C SER A 16 9.36 7.83 -2.69
N ILE A 17 8.21 7.40 -2.15
CA ILE A 17 7.28 8.29 -1.42
C ILE A 17 7.99 8.88 -0.21
N LEU A 18 8.63 8.05 0.61
CA LEU A 18 9.34 8.47 1.81
C LEU A 18 10.46 9.48 1.49
N ALA A 19 11.32 9.17 0.52
CA ALA A 19 12.42 10.06 0.14
C ALA A 19 11.95 11.43 -0.39
N ASN A 20 10.77 11.50 -1.01
CA ASN A 20 10.18 12.78 -1.44
C ASN A 20 9.48 13.50 -0.28
N ALA A 21 8.82 12.78 0.61
CA ALA A 21 8.17 13.35 1.79
C ALA A 21 9.20 13.98 2.75
N GLU A 22 10.36 13.34 2.94
CA GLU A 22 11.46 13.85 3.75
C GLU A 22 11.93 15.23 3.29
N LYS A 23 12.12 15.38 1.97
CA LYS A 23 12.57 16.64 1.33
C LYS A 23 11.51 17.73 1.29
N SER A 24 10.24 17.38 1.52
CA SER A 24 9.13 18.32 1.43
C SER A 24 8.95 19.10 2.73
N GLU A 25 8.91 20.43 2.65
CA GLU A 25 8.56 21.30 3.79
C GLU A 25 7.08 21.21 4.21
N LEU A 26 6.24 20.52 3.42
CA LEU A 26 4.82 20.33 3.75
C LEU A 26 4.63 19.48 5.01
N PHE A 27 5.51 18.50 5.21
CA PHE A 27 5.45 17.57 6.31
C PHE A 27 6.36 18.00 7.45
N THR A 28 5.85 18.04 8.67
CA THR A 28 6.65 18.29 9.88
C THR A 28 7.15 17.00 10.52
N GLN A 29 6.41 15.91 10.34
CA GLN A 29 6.70 14.59 10.89
C GLN A 29 6.16 13.54 9.92
N ILE A 30 6.89 12.44 9.77
CA ILE A 30 6.52 11.32 8.91
C ILE A 30 6.57 10.05 9.75
N PHE A 31 5.44 9.38 9.90
CA PHE A 31 5.36 8.07 10.50
C PHE A 31 5.45 7.01 9.42
N THR A 32 6.26 5.99 9.62
CA THR A 32 6.22 4.79 8.78
C THR A 32 5.75 3.62 9.63
N LEU A 33 4.74 2.88 9.14
CA LEU A 33 4.26 1.67 9.79
C LEU A 33 4.57 0.47 8.92
N GLY A 34 5.23 -0.53 9.50
CA GLY A 34 5.62 -1.72 8.77
C GLY A 34 6.23 -2.80 9.66
N ARG A 35 6.52 -3.94 9.04
CA ARG A 35 7.11 -5.11 9.72
C ARG A 35 8.63 -5.02 9.90
N ARG A 36 9.24 -3.96 9.37
CA ARG A 36 10.69 -3.73 9.34
C ARG A 36 10.94 -2.24 9.46
N GLU A 37 12.12 -1.90 9.94
CA GLU A 37 12.57 -0.51 10.01
C GLU A 37 12.58 0.15 8.62
N SER A 38 12.24 1.42 8.61
CA SER A 38 12.31 2.27 7.42
C SER A 38 13.78 2.53 7.04
N PRO A 39 14.11 2.71 5.75
CA PRO A 39 15.47 3.08 5.34
C PRO A 39 15.87 4.52 5.69
N SER A 40 14.99 5.31 6.32
CA SER A 40 15.30 6.69 6.71
C SER A 40 16.26 6.75 7.90
N THR A 41 17.11 7.76 7.90
CA THR A 41 18.01 8.09 9.02
C THR A 41 17.74 9.49 9.60
N THR A 42 16.63 10.13 9.23
CA THR A 42 16.32 11.51 9.63
C THR A 42 15.40 11.56 10.85
N ASP A 43 15.59 12.54 11.74
CA ASP A 43 14.73 12.75 12.92
C ASP A 43 13.28 13.12 12.58
N LYS A 44 13.03 13.49 11.32
CA LYS A 44 11.71 13.78 10.76
C LYS A 44 10.88 12.51 10.55
N VAL A 45 11.51 11.33 10.57
CA VAL A 45 10.86 10.05 10.31
C VAL A 45 10.85 9.21 11.58
N LYS A 46 9.66 8.81 12.02
CA LYS A 46 9.46 7.87 13.12
C LYS A 46 8.98 6.52 12.59
N SER A 47 9.79 5.49 12.81
CA SER A 47 9.45 4.12 12.43
C SER A 47 8.65 3.42 13.52
N ILE A 48 7.41 3.03 13.20
CA ILE A 48 6.59 2.13 14.00
C ILE A 48 6.75 0.72 13.42
N ILE A 49 7.42 -0.15 14.17
CA ILE A 49 7.71 -1.52 13.74
C ILE A 49 6.74 -2.47 14.44
N GLU A 50 5.84 -3.07 13.67
CA GLU A 50 4.93 -4.11 14.16
C GLU A 50 4.76 -5.20 13.08
N SER A 51 5.10 -6.41 13.47
CA SER A 51 5.04 -7.62 12.63
C SER A 51 3.62 -8.10 12.39
N ASP A 52 2.74 -7.90 13.39
CA ASP A 52 1.35 -8.32 13.39
C ASP A 52 0.46 -7.23 12.76
N THR A 53 0.00 -7.49 11.54
CA THR A 53 -0.82 -6.55 10.78
C THR A 53 -2.18 -6.32 11.42
N ASP A 54 -2.66 -7.21 12.28
CA ASP A 54 -3.98 -7.08 12.92
C ASP A 54 -3.98 -5.94 13.97
N LYS A 55 -2.81 -5.53 14.45
CA LYS A 55 -2.63 -4.39 15.37
C LYS A 55 -2.46 -3.04 14.68
N TRP A 56 -2.22 -3.03 13.36
CA TRP A 56 -1.96 -1.80 12.61
C TRP A 56 -3.10 -0.77 12.69
N PRO A 57 -4.39 -1.16 12.62
CA PRO A 57 -5.50 -0.22 12.80
C PRO A 57 -5.41 0.60 14.09
N ASP A 58 -5.09 -0.02 15.22
CA ASP A 58 -5.00 0.67 16.51
C ASP A 58 -3.78 1.59 16.57
N LEU A 59 -2.65 1.15 16.01
CA LEU A 59 -1.46 1.98 15.90
C LEU A 59 -1.71 3.23 15.04
N ILE A 60 -2.45 3.10 13.93
CA ILE A 60 -2.83 4.22 13.06
C ILE A 60 -3.70 5.22 13.82
N LYS A 61 -4.63 4.75 14.66
CA LYS A 61 -5.53 5.62 15.45
C LYS A 61 -4.81 6.43 16.53
N ASN A 62 -3.65 5.97 16.98
CA ASN A 62 -2.87 6.65 18.02
C ASN A 62 -2.07 7.83 17.48
N GLU A 63 -1.92 7.96 16.16
CA GLU A 63 -1.13 9.02 15.53
C GLU A 63 -2.02 10.13 14.97
N ASP A 64 -1.76 11.38 15.36
CA ASP A 64 -2.44 12.55 14.79
C ASP A 64 -1.79 12.91 13.44
N VAL A 65 -2.32 12.32 12.37
CA VAL A 65 -1.86 12.52 10.99
C VAL A 65 -2.98 13.01 10.07
N LYS A 66 -2.64 13.86 9.10
CA LYS A 66 -3.62 14.41 8.14
C LYS A 66 -3.53 13.77 6.75
N VAL A 67 -2.41 13.13 6.45
CA VAL A 67 -2.16 12.46 5.17
C VAL A 67 -1.75 11.02 5.41
N PHE A 68 -2.39 10.08 4.74
CA PHE A 68 -2.05 8.66 4.82
C PHE A 68 -1.75 8.08 3.44
N PHE A 69 -0.55 7.54 3.28
CA PHE A 69 -0.10 6.86 2.07
C PHE A 69 -0.11 5.35 2.27
N SER A 70 -0.89 4.65 1.45
CA SER A 70 -0.81 3.20 1.30
C SER A 70 0.01 2.81 0.07
N GLY A 71 1.29 2.51 0.29
CA GLY A 71 2.17 1.87 -0.67
C GLY A 71 2.31 0.36 -0.45
N PHE A 72 1.39 -0.24 0.31
CA PHE A 72 1.46 -1.63 0.73
C PHE A 72 0.81 -2.55 -0.32
N GLY A 73 1.61 -3.49 -0.84
CA GLY A 73 1.12 -4.51 -1.76
C GLY A 73 1.93 -5.79 -1.64
N SER A 74 1.24 -6.92 -1.77
CA SER A 74 1.87 -8.24 -1.86
C SER A 74 1.70 -8.79 -3.27
N THR A 75 2.42 -9.87 -3.61
CA THR A 75 2.14 -10.66 -4.81
C THR A 75 1.63 -12.03 -4.39
N ARG A 76 0.87 -12.71 -5.27
CA ARG A 76 0.39 -14.08 -4.99
C ARG A 76 1.52 -15.03 -4.58
N ALA A 77 2.66 -14.94 -5.27
CA ALA A 77 3.86 -15.72 -4.96
C ALA A 77 4.39 -15.47 -3.54
N SER A 78 4.32 -14.22 -3.06
CA SER A 78 4.76 -13.87 -1.70
C SER A 78 3.71 -14.19 -0.63
N ALA A 79 2.42 -14.26 -1.00
CA ALA A 79 1.34 -14.57 -0.08
C ALA A 79 1.10 -16.07 0.12
N GLY A 80 1.66 -16.92 -0.76
CA GLY A 80 1.55 -18.38 -0.70
C GLY A 80 0.22 -18.94 -1.20
N SER A 81 -0.88 -18.19 -1.10
CA SER A 81 -2.19 -18.59 -1.62
C SER A 81 -3.00 -17.40 -2.16
N ALA A 82 -4.05 -17.70 -2.95
CA ALA A 82 -4.99 -16.71 -3.45
C ALA A 82 -5.73 -16.01 -2.30
N ASP A 83 -6.20 -16.77 -1.31
CA ASP A 83 -6.94 -16.23 -0.16
C ASP A 83 -6.05 -15.35 0.73
N ASN A 84 -4.81 -15.77 0.97
CA ASN A 84 -3.84 -14.95 1.71
C ASN A 84 -3.50 -13.67 0.93
N PHE A 85 -3.40 -13.76 -0.40
CA PHE A 85 -3.20 -12.57 -1.22
C PHE A 85 -4.36 -11.59 -1.05
N VAL A 86 -5.61 -12.04 -1.11
CA VAL A 86 -6.78 -11.18 -0.88
C VAL A 86 -6.80 -10.64 0.55
N LYS A 87 -6.55 -11.48 1.56
CA LYS A 87 -6.50 -11.06 2.97
C LYS A 87 -5.49 -9.94 3.20
N ILE A 88 -4.30 -10.05 2.60
CA ILE A 88 -3.23 -9.06 2.78
C ILE A 88 -3.48 -7.83 1.89
N ASP A 89 -3.63 -8.03 0.59
CA ASP A 89 -3.61 -6.94 -0.39
C ASP A 89 -4.90 -6.11 -0.36
N TYR A 90 -6.03 -6.72 -0.02
CA TYR A 90 -7.29 -6.02 0.22
C TYR A 90 -7.56 -5.83 1.72
N GLY A 91 -7.58 -6.90 2.50
CA GLY A 91 -8.07 -6.86 3.90
C GLY A 91 -7.26 -5.91 4.79
N VAL A 92 -5.95 -6.14 4.90
CA VAL A 92 -5.07 -5.27 5.72
C VAL A 92 -5.11 -3.82 5.25
N ASN A 93 -5.07 -3.59 3.93
CA ASN A 93 -5.16 -2.24 3.37
C ASN A 93 -6.47 -1.53 3.71
N TYR A 94 -7.60 -2.23 3.58
CA TYR A 94 -8.91 -1.67 3.86
C TYR A 94 -9.10 -1.35 5.34
N GLU A 95 -8.70 -2.26 6.24
CA GLU A 95 -8.79 -2.02 7.69
C GLU A 95 -7.90 -0.85 8.13
N CYS A 96 -6.69 -0.73 7.56
CA CYS A 96 -5.83 0.43 7.82
C CYS A 96 -6.46 1.74 7.33
N ALA A 97 -7.08 1.75 6.14
CA ALA A 97 -7.75 2.93 5.61
C ALA A 97 -8.96 3.31 6.46
N LYS A 98 -9.78 2.33 6.87
CA LYS A 98 -10.91 2.56 7.77
C LYS A 98 -10.44 3.18 9.10
N ALA A 99 -9.39 2.63 9.69
CA ALA A 99 -8.80 3.17 10.91
C ALA A 99 -8.29 4.61 10.73
N ALA A 100 -7.62 4.89 9.61
CA ALA A 100 -7.18 6.25 9.28
C ALA A 100 -8.35 7.22 9.12
N LYS A 101 -9.46 6.79 8.50
CA LYS A 101 -10.67 7.60 8.38
C LYS A 101 -11.28 7.91 9.75
N GLU A 102 -11.34 6.91 10.63
CA GLU A 102 -11.82 7.05 12.01
C GLU A 102 -10.91 7.99 12.84
N ALA A 103 -9.60 7.97 12.57
CA ALA A 103 -8.62 8.87 13.19
C ALA A 103 -8.64 10.30 12.64
N GLY A 104 -9.51 10.62 11.67
CA GLY A 104 -9.64 11.97 11.13
C GLY A 104 -8.62 12.33 10.05
N VAL A 105 -8.01 11.34 9.38
CA VAL A 105 -7.21 11.59 8.18
C VAL A 105 -8.04 12.28 7.11
N GLU A 106 -7.47 13.33 6.51
CA GLU A 106 -8.15 14.16 5.52
C GLU A 106 -7.80 13.75 4.10
N THR A 107 -6.54 13.39 3.85
CA THR A 107 -6.06 12.94 2.53
C THR A 107 -5.58 11.51 2.60
N TYR A 108 -6.24 10.62 1.84
CA TYR A 108 -5.81 9.24 1.66
C TYR A 108 -5.23 9.04 0.26
N VAL A 109 -4.05 8.43 0.16
CA VAL A 109 -3.36 8.14 -1.09
C VAL A 109 -3.13 6.64 -1.20
N LEU A 110 -3.76 6.00 -2.18
CA LEU A 110 -3.60 4.58 -2.48
C LEU A 110 -2.70 4.38 -3.70
N ILE A 111 -1.68 3.54 -3.57
CA ILE A 111 -0.92 3.00 -4.71
C ILE A 111 -1.59 1.70 -5.16
N SER A 112 -2.35 1.80 -6.24
CA SER A 112 -3.03 0.67 -6.88
C SER A 112 -2.18 0.12 -8.05
N SER A 113 -2.82 -0.36 -9.11
CA SER A 113 -2.19 -0.83 -10.34
C SER A 113 -2.96 -0.36 -11.57
N GLY A 114 -2.25 -0.17 -12.68
CA GLY A 114 -2.86 0.04 -14.00
C GLY A 114 -3.80 -1.11 -14.35
N HIS A 115 -4.96 -0.78 -14.90
CA HIS A 115 -6.04 -1.72 -15.24
C HIS A 115 -6.71 -2.41 -14.04
N ALA A 116 -6.54 -1.89 -12.82
CA ALA A 116 -7.33 -2.34 -11.68
C ALA A 116 -8.84 -2.20 -11.99
N SER A 117 -9.58 -3.29 -11.81
CA SER A 117 -11.01 -3.33 -12.10
C SER A 117 -11.66 -4.44 -11.28
N LYS A 118 -12.71 -4.11 -10.53
CA LYS A 118 -13.49 -5.07 -9.73
C LYS A 118 -14.15 -6.17 -10.58
N ASP A 119 -14.30 -5.92 -11.88
CA ASP A 119 -14.93 -6.83 -12.85
C ASP A 119 -13.89 -7.69 -13.60
N SER A 120 -12.59 -7.55 -13.29
CA SER A 120 -11.55 -8.35 -13.90
C SER A 120 -11.65 -9.82 -13.53
N MET A 121 -11.34 -10.71 -14.48
CA MET A 121 -11.18 -12.15 -14.22
C MET A 121 -9.84 -12.47 -13.55
N LEU A 122 -8.87 -11.55 -13.62
CA LEU A 122 -7.55 -11.72 -13.01
C LEU A 122 -7.60 -11.32 -11.55
N LEU A 123 -7.38 -12.28 -10.64
CA LEU A 123 -7.46 -12.08 -9.18
C LEU A 123 -6.73 -10.82 -8.71
N TYR A 124 -5.53 -10.55 -9.23
CA TYR A 124 -4.75 -9.36 -8.86
C TYR A 124 -5.49 -8.05 -9.18
N LEU A 125 -5.92 -7.88 -10.44
CA LEU A 125 -6.62 -6.66 -10.88
C LEU A 125 -8.00 -6.55 -10.23
N LYS A 126 -8.67 -7.69 -10.00
CA LYS A 126 -9.94 -7.77 -9.29
C LYS A 126 -9.81 -7.27 -7.85
N THR A 127 -8.81 -7.77 -7.12
CA THR A 127 -8.55 -7.37 -5.72
C THR A 127 -8.20 -5.90 -5.62
N LYS A 128 -7.33 -5.39 -6.51
CA LYS A 128 -6.98 -3.96 -6.56
C LYS A 128 -8.20 -3.10 -6.89
N GLY A 129 -8.98 -3.46 -7.90
CA GLY A 129 -10.18 -2.71 -8.28
C GLY A 129 -11.26 -2.72 -7.19
N ARG A 130 -11.46 -3.85 -6.51
CA ARG A 130 -12.36 -3.90 -5.35
C ARG A 130 -11.90 -2.99 -4.22
N LEU A 131 -10.59 -3.00 -3.90
CA LEU A 131 -10.04 -2.10 -2.90
C LEU A 131 -10.27 -0.64 -3.27
N GLU A 132 -10.04 -0.26 -4.53
CA GLU A 132 -10.27 1.12 -4.98
C GLU A 132 -11.72 1.59 -4.74
N GLU A 133 -12.70 0.76 -5.07
CA GLU A 133 -14.11 1.09 -4.88
C GLU A 133 -14.46 1.25 -3.40
N ASP A 134 -14.05 0.30 -2.56
CA ASP A 134 -14.37 0.33 -1.13
C ASP A 134 -13.66 1.50 -0.42
N ILE A 135 -12.45 1.87 -0.85
CA ILE A 135 -11.78 3.09 -0.38
C ILE A 135 -12.55 4.36 -0.77
N LYS A 136 -13.12 4.42 -1.98
CA LYS A 136 -13.97 5.57 -2.39
C LYS A 136 -15.24 5.65 -1.56
N GLU A 137 -15.72 4.54 -1.01
CA GLU A 137 -16.89 4.51 -0.12
C GLU A 137 -16.59 5.01 1.29
N LEU A 138 -15.34 5.00 1.74
CA LEU A 138 -14.94 5.60 3.02
C LEU A 138 -15.04 7.13 3.06
N LYS A 139 -15.22 7.79 1.90
CA LYS A 139 -15.42 9.24 1.75
C LYS A 139 -14.43 10.08 2.56
N PHE A 140 -13.13 9.83 2.38
CA PHE A 140 -12.13 10.79 2.84
C PHE A 140 -12.40 12.16 2.20
N PRO A 141 -12.13 13.28 2.91
CA PRO A 141 -12.22 14.61 2.31
C PRO A 141 -11.47 14.70 0.98
N ARG A 142 -10.33 14.02 0.88
CA ARG A 142 -9.60 13.83 -0.37
C ARG A 142 -9.10 12.39 -0.50
N THR A 143 -9.47 11.73 -1.59
CA THR A 143 -8.94 10.41 -1.97
C THR A 143 -8.14 10.55 -3.27
N ILE A 144 -6.91 10.05 -3.28
CA ILE A 144 -6.03 9.99 -4.45
C ILE A 144 -5.69 8.52 -4.71
N ILE A 145 -6.04 8.01 -5.89
CA ILE A 145 -5.71 6.64 -6.29
C ILE A 145 -4.75 6.72 -7.46
N LEU A 146 -3.55 6.21 -7.26
CA LEU A 146 -2.52 6.15 -8.29
C LEU A 146 -2.54 4.76 -8.93
N GLN A 147 -2.72 4.71 -10.26
CA GLN A 147 -2.75 3.48 -11.05
C GLN A 147 -1.51 3.40 -11.96
N PRO A 148 -0.32 3.13 -11.40
CA PRO A 148 0.90 3.03 -12.20
C PRO A 148 0.83 1.83 -13.15
N GLY A 149 1.44 1.98 -14.32
CA GLY A 149 1.73 0.85 -15.20
C GLY A 149 2.74 -0.13 -14.59
N MET A 150 3.31 -1.01 -15.43
CA MET A 150 4.33 -1.94 -14.98
C MET A 150 5.56 -1.18 -14.42
N LEU A 151 5.82 -1.36 -13.13
CA LEU A 151 6.95 -0.75 -12.45
C LEU A 151 8.21 -1.58 -12.68
N ILE A 152 9.00 -1.19 -13.68
CA ILE A 152 10.35 -1.73 -13.89
C ILE A 152 11.29 -0.94 -12.98
N GLY A 153 11.89 -1.61 -12.01
CA GLY A 153 12.93 -1.02 -11.16
C GLY A 153 13.92 -2.10 -10.75
N GLU A 154 15.19 -1.74 -10.68
CA GLU A 154 16.24 -2.61 -10.16
C GLU A 154 15.92 -2.94 -8.71
N ARG A 155 15.65 -4.22 -8.44
CA ARG A 155 15.42 -4.74 -7.10
C ARG A 155 16.18 -6.06 -6.99
N ASP A 156 16.79 -6.29 -5.84
CA ASP A 156 17.52 -7.53 -5.51
C ASP A 156 16.67 -8.81 -5.50
N THR A 157 15.37 -8.74 -5.80
CA THR A 157 14.50 -9.91 -5.97
C THR A 157 13.43 -9.66 -7.04
N PRO A 158 13.24 -10.59 -8.01
CA PRO A 158 12.26 -10.46 -9.09
C PRO A 158 10.83 -10.74 -8.59
N ARG A 159 10.32 -9.95 -7.65
CA ARG A 159 8.95 -10.10 -7.10
C ARG A 159 7.83 -9.87 -8.12
N PHE A 160 8.14 -9.18 -9.23
CA PHE A 160 7.14 -8.70 -10.20
C PHE A 160 7.10 -9.52 -11.50
N VAL A 161 8.20 -10.17 -11.87
CA VAL A 161 8.32 -10.81 -13.18
C VAL A 161 7.74 -12.22 -13.17
N GLU A 162 7.98 -13.02 -12.12
CA GLU A 162 7.54 -14.42 -12.10
C GLU A 162 6.02 -14.60 -11.98
N GLY A 163 5.33 -13.74 -11.23
CA GLY A 163 3.88 -13.90 -10.98
C GLY A 163 2.99 -13.56 -12.19
N ILE A 164 3.37 -12.55 -12.97
CA ILE A 164 2.66 -12.20 -14.22
C ILE A 164 3.05 -13.19 -15.32
N ALA A 165 4.34 -13.56 -15.42
CA ALA A 165 4.79 -14.55 -16.38
C ALA A 165 4.14 -15.93 -16.15
N GLN A 166 4.01 -16.40 -14.91
CA GLN A 166 3.29 -17.65 -14.62
C GLN A 166 1.79 -17.57 -14.93
N THR A 167 1.16 -16.42 -14.69
CA THR A 167 -0.27 -16.26 -15.00
C THR A 167 -0.52 -16.25 -16.52
N VAL A 168 0.36 -15.62 -17.30
CA VAL A 168 0.30 -15.64 -18.77
C VAL A 168 0.67 -17.03 -19.31
N MET A 169 1.68 -17.70 -18.74
CA MET A 169 2.07 -19.05 -19.17
C MET A 169 1.00 -20.12 -18.88
N ASN A 170 0.32 -20.04 -17.73
CA ASN A 170 -0.81 -20.93 -17.43
C ASN A 170 -2.04 -20.66 -18.33
N TRP A 171 -2.14 -19.48 -18.93
CA TRP A 171 -3.20 -19.16 -19.89
C TRP A 171 -2.88 -19.72 -21.29
N ILE A 172 -1.59 -19.74 -21.68
CA ILE A 172 -1.14 -20.28 -22.96
C ILE A 172 -1.17 -21.83 -23.00
N HIS A 173 -1.08 -22.51 -21.84
CA HIS A 173 -1.18 -23.98 -21.76
C HIS A 173 -2.61 -24.52 -21.58
N CYS A 174 -3.64 -23.65 -21.55
CA CYS A 174 -5.05 -24.06 -21.43
C CYS A 174 -5.92 -23.62 -22.62
N CYS A 175 -5.31 -23.26 -23.74
CA CYS A 175 -5.96 -23.15 -25.04
C CYS A 175 -5.59 -24.33 -25.94
#